data_AF-A0A847VH03-F1
#
_entry.id   AF-A0A847VH03-F1
#
_cell.length_a   1.000
_cell.length_b   1.000
_cell.length_c   1.000
_cell.angle_alpha   90.00
_cell.angle_beta   90.00
_cell.angle_gamma   90.00
#
_symmetry.space_group_name_H-M   'P 1'
#
loop_
_entity.id
_entity.type
_entity.pdbx_description
1 polymer ?
#
loop_
_entity_poly.entity_id
_entity_poly.type
_entity_poly.pdbx_seq_one_letter_code
_entity_poly.pdbx_strand_id
1 'polypeptide(L)' 'MTASPPISFEFFPPNTPVGSEKLKSVVAELATVQPEYF' A
#
# COMPACT_ATOMS: atom_id res chain seq x y z
N MET A 1 18.13 -20.48 4.10
CA MET A 1 17.62 -19.10 4.12
C MET A 1 16.22 -19.13 3.53
N THR A 2 15.18 -18.95 4.33
CA THR A 2 13.80 -18.87 3.81
C THR A 2 13.59 -17.45 3.30
N ALA A 3 13.37 -17.29 1.99
CA ALA A 3 12.96 -16.01 1.44
C ALA A 3 11.61 -15.60 2.06
N SER A 4 11.46 -14.32 2.39
CA SER A 4 10.15 -13.77 2.78
C SER A 4 9.16 -13.98 1.62
N PRO A 5 7.90 -14.39 1.89
CA PRO A 5 6.92 -14.53 0.83
C PRO A 5 6.67 -13.17 0.15
N PRO A 6 6.38 -13.16 -1.16
CA PRO A 6 5.97 -11.93 -1.84
C PRO A 6 4.66 -11.41 -1.24
N ILE A 7 4.54 -10.09 -1.16
CA ILE A 7 3.35 -9.40 -0.67
C ILE A 7 2.91 -8.35 -1.69
N SER A 8 1.59 -8.14 -1.77
CA SER A 8 0.94 -7.10 -2.56
C SER A 8 -0.25 -6.53 -1.78
N PHE A 9 -0.63 -5.31 -2.13
CA PHE A 9 -1.75 -4.61 -1.51
C PHE A 9 -2.74 -4.17 -2.59
N GLU A 10 -4.04 -4.23 -2.33
CA GLU A 10 -5.07 -3.75 -3.24
C GLU A 10 -5.90 -2.68 -2.51
N PHE A 11 -6.15 -1.55 -3.17
CA PHE A 11 -6.88 -0.43 -2.58
C PHE A 11 -8.23 -0.21 -3.25
N PHE A 12 -9.19 0.25 -2.44
CA PHE A 12 -10.48 0.72 -2.94
C PHE A 12 -10.46 2.23 -3.20
N PRO A 13 -11.22 2.72 -4.20
CA PRO A 13 -11.38 4.14 -4.44
C PRO A 13 -11.92 4.88 -3.20
N PRO A 14 -11.27 5.95 -2.74
CA PRO A 14 -11.78 6.75 -1.63
C PRO A 14 -13.02 7.56 -2.07
N ASN A 15 -14.00 7.65 -1.18
CA ASN A 15 -15.24 8.42 -1.44
C ASN A 15 -15.13 9.90 -1.03
N THR A 16 -13.99 10.34 -0.49
CA THR A 16 -13.80 11.72 0.01
C THR A 16 -12.38 12.25 -0.28
N PRO A 17 -12.19 13.58 -0.31
CA PRO A 17 -10.85 14.16 -0.42
C PRO A 17 -9.93 13.77 0.75
N VAL A 18 -10.46 13.70 1.97
CA VAL A 18 -9.71 13.26 3.16
C VAL A 18 -9.22 11.82 3.00
N GLY A 19 -10.06 10.93 2.44
CA GLY A 19 -9.66 9.57 2.11
C GLY A 19 -8.54 9.50 1.07
N SER A 20 -8.55 10.42 0.10
CA SER A 20 -7.50 10.49 -0.93
C SER A 20 -6.15 10.90 -0.35
N GLU A 21 -6.11 11.90 0.54
CA GLU A 21 -4.87 12.29 1.20
C GLU A 21 -4.36 11.19 2.14
N LYS A 22 -5.25 10.53 2.89
CA LYS A 22 -4.87 9.38 3.73
C LYS A 22 -4.30 8.23 2.90
N LEU A 23 -4.92 7.91 1.76
CA LEU A 23 -4.47 6.83 0.89
C LEU A 23 -3.02 7.05 0.43
N LYS A 24 -2.64 8.28 0.08
CA LYS A 24 -1.25 8.62 -0.30
C LYS A 24 -0.25 8.29 0.82
N SER A 25 -0.57 8.67 2.07
CA SER A 25 0.30 8.37 3.22
C SER A 25 0.42 6.88 3.48
N VAL A 26 -0.70 6.14 3.41
CA VAL A 26 -0.71 4.68 3.59
C VAL A 26 0.14 3.98 2.52
N VAL A 27 0.01 4.39 1.24
CA VAL A 27 0.85 3.86 0.15
C VAL A 27 2.33 4.12 0.42
N ALA A 28 2.70 5.32 0.89
CA ALA A 28 4.09 5.65 1.21
C ALA A 28 4.65 4.79 2.37
N GLU A 29 3.85 4.55 3.41
CA GLU A 29 4.23 3.68 4.53
C GLU A 29 4.39 2.22 4.09
N LEU A 30 3.44 1.69 3.30
CA LEU A 30 3.47 0.31 2.81
C LEU A 30 4.55 0.07 1.75
N ALA A 31 5.02 1.10 1.04
CA ALA A 31 6.16 0.97 0.13
C ALA A 31 7.46 0.57 0.84
N THR A 32 7.58 0.83 2.16
CA THR A 32 8.78 0.47 2.94
C THR A 32 8.99 -1.03 3.07
N VAL A 33 7.93 -1.84 2.90
CA VAL A 33 8.02 -3.31 2.93
C VAL A 33 8.24 -3.93 1.54
N GLN A 34 8.49 -3.11 0.51
CA GLN A 34 8.83 -3.53 -0.85
C GLN A 34 7.83 -4.56 -1.44
N PRO A 35 6.54 -4.22 -1.57
CA PRO A 35 5.58 -5.10 -2.22
C PRO A 35 5.90 -5.27 -3.71
N GLU A 36 5.44 -6.37 -4.31
CA GLU A 36 5.63 -6.61 -5.75
C GLU A 36 4.84 -5.61 -6.60
N TYR A 37 3.64 -5.23 -6.14
CA TYR A 37 2.78 -4.23 -6.76
C TYR A 37 1.71 -3.72 -5.77
N PHE A 38 1.01 -2.68 -6.19
CA PHE A 38 -0.14 -2.05 -5.54
C PHE A 38 -1.35 -2.07 -6.48
#